data_AF-A0A2D8ZNB5-F1
#
_entry.id   AF-A0A2D8ZNB5-F1
#
_cell.length_a   1.000
_cell.length_b   1.000
_cell.length_c   1.000
_cell.angle_alpha   90.00
_cell.angle_beta   90.00
_cell.angle_gamma   90.00
#
_symmetry.space_group_name_H-M   'P 1'
#
loop_
_entity.id
_entity.type
_entity.pdbx_description
1 polymer ?
#
loop_
_entity_poly.entity_id
_entity_poly.type
_entity_poly.pdbx_seq_one_letter_code
_entity_poly.pdbx_strand_id
1 'polypeptide(L)'
;MPMILSKLRGEFAMSTEKRELKSPPSVEGADIAQEMIRFWIADNTDHVSLRVGEAADPATEPTMWGFILGDIAKHVTDAFKDHHPDGPEKEEIIKEIVTGFLNRIQFGPKSPGDVQKMGD
;
A
#
# COMPACT_ATOMS: atom_id res chain seq x y z
N MET A 1 10.42 11.01 -15.77
CA MET A 1 9.23 11.89 -15.73
C MET A 1 8.50 11.69 -14.40
N PRO A 2 8.56 12.63 -13.45
CA PRO A 2 7.92 12.51 -12.13
C PRO A 2 6.47 13.03 -12.05
N MET A 3 5.90 13.54 -13.15
CA MET A 3 4.61 14.28 -13.16
C MET A 3 3.34 13.44 -12.96
N ILE A 4 3.39 12.12 -13.00
CA ILE A 4 2.18 11.27 -12.88
C ILE A 4 1.77 11.11 -11.41
N LEU A 5 2.74 11.07 -10.49
CA LEU A 5 2.49 10.74 -9.08
C LEU A 5 1.92 11.93 -8.29
N SER A 6 2.27 13.17 -8.63
CA SER A 6 1.72 14.36 -7.98
C SER A 6 0.25 14.61 -8.33
N LYS A 7 -0.15 14.25 -9.55
CA LYS A 7 -1.53 14.43 -10.03
C LYS A 7 -2.50 13.43 -9.37
N LEU A 8 -2.09 12.16 -9.20
CA LEU A 8 -2.85 11.13 -8.46
C LEU A 8 -3.03 11.47 -6.98
N ARG A 9 -2.07 12.18 -6.37
CA ARG A 9 -2.14 12.56 -4.94
C ARG A 9 -3.04 13.76 -4.65
N GLY A 10 -3.29 14.63 -5.63
CA GLY A 10 -4.20 15.77 -5.49
C GLY A 10 -5.69 15.40 -5.42
N GLU A 11 -6.05 14.16 -5.79
CA GLU A 11 -7.44 13.67 -5.80
C GLU A 11 -7.87 13.04 -4.47
N PHE A 12 -6.94 12.75 -3.56
CA PHE A 12 -7.29 12.43 -2.18
C PHE A 12 -7.62 13.74 -1.46
N ALA A 13 -8.92 14.03 -1.24
CA ALA A 13 -9.32 15.10 -0.34
C ALA A 13 -8.78 14.78 1.07
N MET A 14 -7.60 15.30 1.40
CA MET A 14 -6.94 15.08 2.68
C MET A 14 -7.65 15.89 3.76
N SER A 15 -8.16 15.20 4.77
CA SER A 15 -8.71 15.83 5.98
C SER A 15 -7.56 16.31 6.88
N THR A 16 -7.80 17.38 7.65
CA THR A 16 -6.90 17.81 8.73
C THR A 16 -6.90 16.83 9.92
N GLU A 17 -7.87 15.92 9.97
CA GLU A 17 -7.95 14.87 10.99
C GLU A 17 -7.23 13.60 10.52
N LYS A 18 -6.55 12.93 11.46
CA LYS A 18 -5.97 11.59 11.24
C LYS A 18 -7.10 10.58 11.06
N ARG A 19 -7.28 10.07 9.84
CA ARG A 19 -8.29 9.07 9.49
C ARG A 19 -7.68 7.67 9.46
N GLU A 20 -7.73 6.99 10.60
CA GLU A 20 -7.30 5.59 10.70
C GLU A 20 -8.37 4.61 10.22
N LEU A 21 -7.95 3.49 9.65
CA LEU A 21 -8.84 2.37 9.36
C LEU A 21 -9.17 1.62 10.66
N LYS A 22 -10.40 1.10 10.75
CA LYS A 22 -10.77 0.14 11.79
C LYS A 22 -10.25 -1.25 11.41
N SER A 23 -10.09 -2.12 12.40
CA SER A 23 -9.87 -3.54 12.15
C SER A 23 -11.00 -4.10 11.27
N PRO A 24 -10.71 -4.98 10.30
CA PRO A 24 -11.74 -5.56 9.48
C PRO A 24 -12.67 -6.45 10.33
N PRO A 25 -13.98 -6.51 10.02
CA PRO A 25 -14.91 -7.36 10.76
C PRO A 25 -14.51 -8.84 10.77
N SER A 26 -13.76 -9.30 9.76
CA SER A 26 -13.28 -10.68 9.65
C SER A 26 -12.29 -11.11 10.74
N VAL A 27 -11.70 -10.16 11.48
CA VAL A 27 -10.85 -10.48 12.64
C VAL A 27 -11.58 -10.34 13.97
N GLU A 28 -12.85 -9.93 13.97
CA GLU A 28 -13.66 -9.89 15.18
C GLU A 28 -13.91 -11.32 15.68
N GLY A 29 -13.52 -11.60 16.92
CA GLY A 29 -13.66 -12.93 17.53
C GLY A 29 -12.55 -13.92 17.20
N ALA A 30 -11.50 -13.51 16.49
CA ALA A 30 -10.31 -14.33 16.32
C ALA A 30 -9.54 -14.44 17.66
N ASP A 31 -9.20 -15.67 18.08
CA ASP A 31 -8.41 -15.91 19.29
C ASP A 31 -6.99 -15.33 19.18
N ILE A 32 -6.46 -15.26 17.95
CA ILE A 32 -5.17 -14.65 17.62
C ILE A 32 -5.32 -13.79 16.36
N ALA A 33 -4.96 -12.52 16.47
CA ALA A 33 -4.97 -11.58 15.36
C ALA A 33 -3.83 -10.56 15.52
N GLN A 34 -3.21 -10.19 14.42
CA GLN A 34 -2.09 -9.27 14.43
C GLN A 34 -2.10 -8.35 13.20
N GLU A 35 -2.05 -7.03 13.43
CA GLU A 35 -1.80 -6.05 12.37
C GLU A 35 -0.33 -6.13 11.92
N MET A 36 -0.12 -6.32 10.61
CA MET A 36 1.21 -6.48 10.00
C MET A 36 1.75 -5.18 9.39
N ILE A 37 0.87 -4.37 8.79
CA ILE A 37 1.22 -3.16 8.07
C ILE A 37 0.25 -2.03 8.42
N ARG A 38 0.80 -0.82 8.62
CA ARG A 38 0.03 0.41 8.69
C ARG A 38 0.66 1.45 7.79
N PHE A 39 -0.03 1.79 6.71
CA PHE A 39 0.44 2.74 5.70
C PHE A 39 -0.33 4.04 5.79
N TRP A 40 0.38 5.15 5.81
CA TRP A 40 -0.17 6.49 5.89
C TRP A 40 0.36 7.35 4.76
N ILE A 41 -0.46 8.28 4.30
CA ILE A 41 -0.04 9.40 3.46
C ILE A 41 -0.25 10.66 4.30
N ALA A 42 0.85 11.36 4.60
CA ALA A 42 0.83 12.61 5.36
C ALA A 42 1.89 13.55 4.77
N ASP A 43 1.52 14.84 4.60
CA ASP A 43 2.41 15.87 4.02
C ASP A 43 3.03 15.44 2.67
N ASN A 44 2.22 14.86 1.79
CA ASN A 44 2.63 14.31 0.49
C ASN A 44 3.74 13.24 0.57
N THR A 45 3.92 12.66 1.74
CA THR A 45 4.95 11.65 2.01
C THR A 45 4.27 10.38 2.49
N ASP A 46 4.83 9.24 2.06
CA ASP A 46 4.37 7.92 2.48
C ASP A 46 5.03 7.58 3.81
N HIS A 47 4.28 7.05 4.76
CA HIS A 47 4.81 6.58 6.06
C HIS A 47 4.33 5.15 6.28
N VAL A 48 5.23 4.26 6.70
CA VAL A 48 4.87 2.86 6.94
C VAL A 48 5.36 2.40 8.30
N SER A 49 4.50 1.69 9.03
CA SER A 49 4.88 0.88 10.19
C SER A 49 4.70 -0.58 9.82
N LEU A 50 5.73 -1.39 10.05
CA LEU A 50 5.74 -2.82 9.72
C LEU A 50 6.09 -3.64 10.94
N ARG A 51 5.45 -4.79 11.07
CA ARG A 51 5.78 -5.81 12.06
C ARG A 51 6.71 -6.85 11.42
N VAL A 52 8.01 -6.59 11.50
CA VAL A 52 9.08 -7.43 10.91
C VAL A 52 9.78 -8.21 12.02
N GLY A 53 10.24 -9.43 11.72
CA GLY A 53 11.01 -10.29 12.62
C GLY A 53 10.15 -11.22 13.48
N GLU A 54 8.86 -11.34 13.18
CA GLU A 54 7.92 -12.20 13.93
C GLU A 54 7.60 -13.53 13.23
N ALA A 55 8.16 -13.77 12.05
CA ALA A 55 8.06 -15.07 11.41
C ALA A 55 8.80 -16.14 12.22
N ALA A 56 8.20 -17.33 12.33
CA ALA A 56 8.82 -18.47 13.03
C ALA A 56 10.17 -18.87 12.43
N ASP A 57 10.31 -18.71 11.10
CA ASP A 57 11.56 -18.86 10.38
C ASP A 57 11.88 -17.56 9.61
N PRO A 58 12.97 -16.86 9.96
CA PRO A 58 13.41 -15.65 9.25
C PRO A 58 13.62 -15.87 7.75
N ALA A 59 13.96 -17.08 7.30
CA ALA A 59 14.14 -17.38 5.88
C ALA A 59 12.82 -17.35 5.09
N THR A 60 11.68 -17.55 5.79
CA THR A 60 10.35 -17.54 5.16
C THR A 60 9.69 -16.16 5.15
N GLU A 61 10.20 -15.23 5.96
CA GLU A 61 9.60 -13.91 6.14
C GLU A 61 9.50 -13.09 4.84
N PRO A 62 10.53 -13.04 3.96
CA PRO A 62 10.40 -12.34 2.69
C PRO A 62 9.29 -12.90 1.80
N THR A 63 9.11 -14.22 1.79
CA THR A 63 8.05 -14.89 1.03
C THR A 63 6.67 -14.55 1.60
N MET A 64 6.54 -14.54 2.93
CA MET A 64 5.32 -14.11 3.62
C MET A 64 4.95 -12.67 3.25
N TRP A 65 5.92 -11.75 3.24
CA TRP A 65 5.68 -10.38 2.77
C TRP A 65 5.23 -10.32 1.30
N GLY A 66 5.78 -11.20 0.45
CA GLY A 66 5.31 -11.38 -0.92
C GLY A 66 3.84 -11.78 -1.03
N PHE A 67 3.38 -12.71 -0.17
CA PHE A 67 1.97 -13.09 -0.10
C PHE A 67 1.07 -11.95 0.39
N ILE A 68 1.48 -11.24 1.44
CA ILE A 68 0.75 -10.07 1.96
C ILE A 68 0.55 -9.02 0.86
N LEU A 69 1.61 -8.67 0.12
CA LEU A 69 1.51 -7.71 -0.98
C LEU A 69 0.59 -8.20 -2.12
N GLY A 70 0.63 -9.50 -2.42
CA GLY A 70 -0.26 -10.12 -3.41
C GLY A 70 -1.74 -10.05 -3.01
N ASP A 71 -2.05 -10.30 -1.73
CA ASP A 71 -3.42 -10.23 -1.24
C ASP A 71 -3.93 -8.78 -1.18
N ILE A 72 -3.07 -7.81 -0.82
CA ILE A 72 -3.40 -6.38 -0.91
C ILE A 72 -3.73 -6.00 -2.36
N ALA A 73 -2.91 -6.42 -3.34
CA ALA A 73 -3.14 -6.09 -4.76
C ALA A 73 -4.48 -6.63 -5.27
N LYS A 74 -4.83 -7.87 -4.91
CA LYS A 74 -6.13 -8.46 -5.24
C LYS A 74 -7.27 -7.69 -4.58
N HIS A 75 -7.15 -7.40 -3.29
CA HIS A 75 -8.21 -6.71 -2.54
C HIS A 75 -8.46 -5.30 -3.07
N VAL A 76 -7.40 -4.56 -3.40
CA VAL A 76 -7.51 -3.25 -4.06
C VAL A 76 -8.18 -3.39 -5.43
N THR A 77 -7.83 -4.42 -6.20
CA THR A 77 -8.44 -4.67 -7.52
C THR A 77 -9.94 -4.91 -7.43
N ASP A 78 -10.35 -5.77 -6.49
CA ASP A 78 -11.77 -6.07 -6.25
C ASP A 78 -12.52 -4.82 -5.79
N ALA A 79 -12.01 -4.12 -4.77
CA ALA A 79 -12.63 -2.90 -4.27
C ALA A 79 -12.71 -1.80 -5.35
N PHE A 80 -11.66 -1.63 -6.16
CA PHE A 80 -11.66 -0.64 -7.23
C PHE A 80 -12.73 -0.95 -8.27
N LYS A 81 -12.87 -2.21 -8.70
CA LYS A 81 -13.89 -2.61 -9.67
C LYS A 81 -15.30 -2.47 -9.10
N ASP A 82 -15.50 -2.76 -7.82
CA ASP A 82 -16.79 -2.59 -7.15
C ASP A 82 -17.20 -1.09 -7.06
N HIS A 83 -16.24 -0.20 -6.80
CA HIS A 83 -16.46 1.25 -6.78
C HIS A 83 -16.57 1.87 -8.17
N HIS A 84 -15.97 1.25 -9.19
CA HIS A 84 -15.96 1.72 -10.58
C HIS A 84 -16.35 0.60 -11.56
N PRO A 85 -17.63 0.18 -11.60
CA PRO A 85 -18.06 -0.95 -12.44
C PRO A 85 -17.76 -0.76 -13.93
N ASP A 86 -17.91 0.47 -14.43
CA ASP A 86 -17.63 0.86 -15.82
C ASP A 86 -16.15 1.19 -16.08
N GLY A 87 -15.28 1.04 -15.07
CA GLY A 87 -13.84 1.24 -15.18
C GLY A 87 -13.12 0.05 -15.83
N PRO A 88 -11.76 0.07 -15.81
CA PRO A 88 -10.93 -1.00 -16.38
C PRO A 88 -11.29 -2.39 -15.83
N GLU A 89 -10.94 -3.44 -16.57
CA GLU A 89 -11.15 -4.81 -16.12
C GLU A 89 -10.12 -5.21 -15.04
N LYS A 90 -10.45 -6.22 -14.23
CA LYS A 90 -9.62 -6.63 -13.08
C LYS A 90 -8.18 -6.98 -13.51
N GLU A 91 -8.03 -7.62 -14.67
CA GLU A 91 -6.75 -7.95 -15.26
C GLU A 91 -5.91 -6.72 -15.62
N GLU A 92 -6.56 -5.64 -16.07
CA GLU A 92 -5.89 -4.38 -16.38
C GLU A 92 -5.50 -3.64 -15.10
N ILE A 93 -6.40 -3.61 -14.10
CA ILE A 93 -6.14 -2.98 -12.80
C ILE A 93 -4.92 -3.63 -12.14
N ILE A 94 -4.89 -4.97 -12.06
CA ILE A 94 -3.78 -5.67 -11.40
C ILE A 94 -2.47 -5.51 -12.17
N LYS A 95 -2.53 -5.43 -13.50
CA LYS A 95 -1.35 -5.14 -14.33
C LYS A 95 -0.79 -3.76 -14.00
N GLU A 96 -1.64 -2.73 -13.92
CA GLU A 96 -1.21 -1.38 -13.55
C GLU A 96 -0.66 -1.31 -12.12
N ILE A 97 -1.26 -2.02 -11.16
CA ILE A 97 -0.73 -2.14 -9.80
C ILE A 97 0.68 -2.76 -9.80
N VAL A 98 0.88 -3.86 -10.54
CA VAL A 98 2.20 -4.52 -10.64
C VAL A 98 3.22 -3.62 -11.32
N THR A 99 2.84 -2.94 -12.40
CA THR A 99 3.71 -1.96 -13.08
C THR A 99 4.10 -0.81 -12.14
N GLY A 100 3.14 -0.25 -11.38
CA GLY A 100 3.41 0.77 -10.37
C GLY A 100 4.34 0.29 -9.26
N PHE A 101 4.11 -0.93 -8.76
CA PHE A 101 4.94 -1.57 -7.74
C PHE A 101 6.40 -1.72 -8.20
N LEU A 102 6.62 -2.33 -9.37
CA LEU A 102 7.98 -2.54 -9.90
C LEU A 102 8.70 -1.21 -10.15
N ASN A 103 7.99 -0.21 -10.69
CA ASN A 103 8.55 1.14 -10.84
C ASN A 103 8.94 1.77 -9.50
N ARG A 104 8.13 1.59 -8.44
CA ARG A 104 8.43 2.10 -7.11
C ARG A 104 9.66 1.42 -6.48
N ILE A 105 9.82 0.11 -6.68
CA ILE A 105 11.00 -0.62 -6.22
C ILE A 105 12.27 -0.16 -6.97
N GLN A 106 12.17 0.09 -8.28
CA GLN A 106 13.31 0.43 -9.11
C GLN A 106 13.74 1.90 -8.98
N PHE A 107 12.79 2.82 -8.86
CA PHE A 107 13.03 4.27 -8.96
C PHE A 107 12.50 5.08 -7.77
N GLY A 108 11.91 4.43 -6.76
CA GLY A 108 11.36 5.10 -5.58
C GLY A 108 12.43 5.59 -4.60
N PRO A 109 12.00 6.31 -3.54
CA PRO A 109 12.88 6.67 -2.44
C PRO A 109 13.38 5.41 -1.72
N LYS A 110 14.56 5.52 -1.09
CA LYS A 110 15.22 4.40 -0.39
C LYS A 110 14.37 3.83 0.74
N SER A 111 13.56 4.66 1.39
CA SER A 111 12.56 4.25 2.37
C SER A 111 11.32 5.13 2.28
N PRO A 112 10.13 4.61 2.62
CA PRO A 112 8.96 5.45 2.88
C PRO A 112 9.32 6.49 3.95
N GLY A 113 8.94 7.75 3.74
CA GLY A 113 9.30 8.85 4.64
C GLY A 113 10.51 9.64 4.19
N ASP A 114 11.36 9.08 3.31
CA ASP A 114 12.53 9.80 2.79
C ASP A 114 12.08 10.82 1.75
N VAL A 115 11.94 12.07 2.19
CA VAL A 115 12.00 13.22 1.29
C VAL A 115 13.43 13.30 0.77
N GLN A 116 13.66 12.85 -0.48
CA GLN A 116 14.84 13.33 -1.21
C GLN A 116 14.70 14.86 -1.26
N LYS A 117 15.48 15.55 -0.42
CA LYS A 117 15.71 16.99 -0.61
C LYS A 117 16.25 17.13 -2.03
N MET A 118 15.47 17.70 -2.92
CA MET A 118 15.99 18.18 -4.20
C MET A 118 17.12 19.15 -3.84
N GLY A 119 18.32 18.84 -4.32
CA GLY A 119 19.58 19.38 -3.80
C GLY A 119 19.70 20.90 -3.83
N ASP A 120 20.60 21.35 -2.96
CA ASP A 120 21.38 22.60 -3.09
C ASP A 120 22.06 22.73 -4.46
#